data_AF-A0A954ZF51-F1
#
_entry.id   AF-A0A954ZF51-F1
#
_cell.length_a   1.000
_cell.length_b   1.000
_cell.length_c   1.000
_cell.angle_alpha   90.00
_cell.angle_beta   90.00
_cell.angle_gamma   90.00
#
_symmetry.space_group_name_H-M   'P 1'
#
loop_
_entity.id
_entity.type
_entity.pdbx_description
1 polymer ?
#
loop_
_entity_poly.entity_id
_entity_poly.type
_entity_poly.pdbx_seq_one_letter_code
_entity_poly.pdbx_strand_id
1 'polypeptide(L)' 'MGQVNGGSTAGSDLTPYYVAAYIEQLWITHSPPTVKQHLAAIRMLGDYLVVGQIVPHNPAAAVRGPKYVVKKGKTP' A
#
# COMPACT_ATOMS: atom_id res chain seq x y z
N MET A 1 15.85 24.24 27.66
CA MET A 1 15.35 24.25 26.27
C MET A 1 16.24 23.30 25.47
N GLY A 2 15.83 22.04 25.33
CA GLY A 2 16.69 21.00 24.75
C GLY A 2 16.02 19.63 24.90
N GLN A 3 14.90 19.45 24.21
CA GLN A 3 14.27 18.14 24.08
C GLN A 3 15.14 17.31 23.14
N VAL A 4 15.97 16.41 23.68
CA VAL A 4 16.62 15.34 22.92
C VAL A 4 15.87 14.04 23.20
N ASN A 5 14.83 13.80 22.42
CA ASN A 5 14.16 12.50 22.33
C ASN A 5 14.15 12.08 20.86
N GLY A 6 15.32 11.67 20.36
CA GLY A 6 15.47 11.03 19.05
C GLY A 6 15.46 9.52 19.23
N GLY A 7 14.33 8.95 19.64
CA GLY A 7 14.13 7.51 19.68
C GLY A 7 14.20 6.95 18.26
N SER A 8 15.19 6.11 17.99
CA SER A 8 15.25 5.27 16.79
C SER A 8 14.11 4.26 16.82
N THR A 9 12.91 4.65 16.39
CA THR A 9 11.79 3.73 16.16
C THR A 9 11.97 3.01 14.83
N ALA A 10 12.98 2.15 14.78
CA ALA A 10 13.23 1.24 13.67
C ALA A 10 12.10 0.18 13.63
N GLY A 11 11.04 0.43 12.86
CA GLY A 11 10.08 -0.61 12.43
C GLY A 11 8.60 -0.38 12.73
N SER A 12 8.18 0.78 13.25
CA SER A 12 6.75 1.05 13.52
C SER A 12 6.06 1.89 12.45
N ASP A 13 6.81 2.58 11.60
CA ASP A 13 6.23 3.35 10.51
C ASP A 13 5.99 2.43 9.31
N LEU A 14 4.72 2.20 8.98
CA LEU A 14 4.31 1.65 7.69
C LEU A 14 4.74 2.64 6.61
N THR A 15 5.98 2.53 6.14
CA THR A 15 6.47 3.36 5.05
C THR A 15 5.87 2.88 3.72
N PRO A 16 5.68 3.79 2.74
CA PRO A 16 5.26 3.41 1.38
C PRO A 16 6.13 2.33 0.74
N TYR A 17 7.39 2.21 1.17
CA TYR A 17 8.34 1.19 0.71
C TYR A 17 7.86 -0.24 0.99
N TYR A 18 7.33 -0.53 2.18
CA TYR A 18 6.83 -1.87 2.50
C TYR A 18 5.61 -2.24 1.67
N VAL A 19 4.72 -1.28 1.43
CA VAL A 19 3.55 -1.49 0.58
C VAL A 19 3.99 -1.78 -0.87
N ALA A 20 4.98 -1.05 -1.39
CA ALA A 20 5.52 -1.30 -2.71
C ALA A 20 6.14 -2.71 -2.83
N ALA A 21 7.02 -3.08 -1.90
CA ALA A 21 7.66 -4.41 -1.88
C ALA A 21 6.64 -5.55 -1.80
N TYR A 22 5.59 -5.40 -0.99
CA TYR A 22 4.49 -6.38 -0.91
C TYR A 22 3.75 -6.52 -2.25
N ILE A 23 3.44 -5.40 -2.91
CA ILE A 23 2.76 -5.40 -4.21
C ILE A 23 3.64 -6.03 -5.30
N GLU A 24 4.94 -5.78 -5.29
CA GLU A 24 5.90 -6.41 -6.20
C GLU A 24 5.94 -7.93 -6.03
N GLN A 25 6.01 -8.42 -4.79
CA GLN A 25 5.98 -9.85 -4.50
C GLN A 25 4.64 -10.50 -4.93
N LEU A 26 3.52 -9.82 -4.70
CA LEU A 26 2.20 -10.27 -5.13
C LEU A 26 2.09 -10.38 -6.65
N TRP A 27 2.74 -9.48 -7.38
CA TRP A 27 2.73 -9.48 -8.83
C TRP A 27 3.36 -10.75 -9.41
N ILE A 28 4.40 -11.28 -8.78
CA ILE A 28 5.08 -12.50 -9.25
C ILE A 28 4.16 -13.73 -9.16
N THR A 29 3.25 -13.74 -8.19
CA THR A 29 2.49 -14.94 -7.79
C THR A 29 1.01 -14.89 -8.17
N HIS A 30 0.45 -13.70 -8.40
CA HIS A 30 -1.00 -13.51 -8.57
C HIS A 30 -1.37 -12.81 -9.87
N SER A 31 -2.63 -13.02 -10.27
CA SER A 31 -3.19 -12.34 -11.44
C SER A 31 -3.26 -10.82 -11.22
N PRO A 32 -3.10 -10.00 -12.28
CA PRO A 32 -3.17 -8.54 -12.14
C PRO A 32 -4.48 -8.00 -11.52
N PRO A 33 -5.67 -8.58 -11.76
CA PRO A 33 -6.89 -8.22 -11.02
C PRO A 33 -6.76 -8.42 -9.50
N THR A 34 -6.17 -9.53 -9.06
CA THR A 34 -5.95 -9.83 -7.65
C THR A 34 -4.99 -8.82 -7.00
N VAL A 35 -3.88 -8.50 -7.66
CA VAL A 35 -2.92 -7.49 -7.16
C VAL A 35 -3.59 -6.13 -6.98
N LYS A 36 -4.47 -5.74 -7.92
CA LYS A 36 -5.24 -4.50 -7.80
C LYS A 36 -6.24 -4.53 -6.63
N GLN A 37 -6.92 -5.66 -6.41
CA GLN A 37 -7.84 -5.82 -5.29
C GLN A 37 -7.12 -5.68 -3.95
N HIS A 38 -5.94 -6.32 -3.81
CA HIS A 38 -5.13 -6.21 -2.59
C HIS A 38 -4.66 -4.77 -2.36
N LEU A 39 -4.16 -4.07 -3.39
CA LEU A 39 -3.77 -2.67 -3.27
C LEU A 39 -4.95 -1.77 -2.85
N ALA A 40 -6.13 -2.00 -3.40
CA ALA A 40 -7.33 -1.25 -3.02
C ALA A 40 -7.70 -1.48 -1.55
N ALA A 41 -7.67 -2.74 -1.08
CA ALA A 41 -7.95 -3.07 0.31
C ALA A 41 -6.96 -2.38 1.27
N ILE A 42 -5.66 -2.40 0.95
CA ILE A 42 -4.63 -1.73 1.76
C ILE A 42 -4.88 -0.21 1.79
N ARG A 43 -5.23 0.41 0.66
CA ARG A 43 -5.55 1.83 0.62
C ARG A 43 -6.74 2.18 1.49
N MET A 44 -7.83 1.41 1.41
CA MET A 44 -9.01 1.65 2.23
C MET A 44 -8.75 1.46 3.72
N LEU A 45 -7.94 0.46 4.09
CA LEU A 45 -7.50 0.29 5.48
C LEU A 45 -6.69 1.51 5.93
N GLY A 46 -5.74 1.98 5.11
CA GLY A 46 -4.97 3.18 5.39
C GLY A 46 -5.84 4.43 5.56
N ASP A 47 -6.83 4.63 4.69
CA ASP A 47 -7.78 5.74 4.79
C ASP A 47 -8.61 5.66 6.08
N TYR A 48 -9.07 4.47 6.46
CA TYR A 48 -9.79 4.25 7.72
C TYR A 48 -8.94 4.60 8.95
N LEU A 49 -7.66 4.21 8.95
CA LEU A 49 -6.74 4.52 10.04
C LEU A 49 -6.41 6.02 10.13
N VAL A 50 -6.39 6.73 8.99
CA VAL A 50 -6.24 8.19 8.96
C VAL A 50 -7.49 8.87 9.53
N VAL A 51 -8.69 8.45 9.12
CA VAL A 51 -9.96 9.01 9.64
C VAL A 51 -10.06 8.82 11.15
N GLY A 52 -9.65 7.67 11.67
CA GLY A 52 -9.61 7.40 13.11
C GLY A 52 -8.45 8.06 13.87
N GLN A 53 -7.60 8.86 13.20
CA GLN A 53 -6.43 9.53 13.78
C GLN A 53 -5.38 8.58 14.40
N ILE A 54 -5.32 7.33 13.92
CA ILE A 54 -4.33 6.33 14.36
C ILE A 54 -3.00 6.53 13.64
N VAL A 55 -3.05 6.87 12.34
CA VAL A 55 -1.87 7.17 11.53
C VAL A 55 -1.99 8.57 10.91
N PRO A 56 -0.87 9.30 10.75
CA PRO A 56 -0.91 10.67 10.24
C PRO A 56 -1.24 10.77 8.74
N HIS A 57 -0.96 9.73 7.95
CA HIS A 57 -1.27 9.69 6.51
C HIS A 57 -1.35 8.25 5.99
N ASN A 58 -2.00 8.05 4.83
CA ASN A 58 -2.12 6.75 4.19
C ASN A 58 -0.82 6.38 3.43
N PRO A 59 -0.07 5.34 3.85
CA PRO A 59 1.20 4.98 3.22
C PRO A 59 1.03 4.33 1.84
N ALA A 60 -0.15 3.80 1.52
CA ALA A 60 -0.45 3.20 0.23
C ALA A 60 -0.94 4.21 -0.82
N ALA A 61 -1.13 5.48 -0.44
CA ALA A 61 -1.58 6.54 -1.34
C ALA A 61 -0.60 6.77 -2.50
N ALA A 62 0.71 6.68 -2.22
CA ALA A 62 1.76 6.87 -3.21
C ALA A 62 2.02 5.64 -4.11
N VAL A 63 1.57 4.46 -3.70
CA VAL A 63 1.87 3.20 -4.42
C VAL A 63 0.94 3.05 -5.61
N ARG A 64 1.49 3.03 -6.83
CA ARG A 64 0.72 2.77 -8.04
C ARG A 64 0.61 1.27 -8.30
N GLY A 65 -0.60 0.82 -8.56
CA GLY A 65 -0.85 -0.57 -8.94
C GLY A 65 -0.44 -0.87 -10.38
N PRO A 66 -0.34 -2.16 -10.73
CA PRO A 66 -0.10 -2.61 -12.09
C PRO A 66 -0.96 -1.93 -13.15
N LYS A 67 -0.35 -1.41 -14.21
CA LYS A 67 -1.08 -1.05 -15.44
C LYS A 67 -1.47 -2.32 -16.18
N TYR A 68 -2.57 -2.94 -15.73
CA TYR A 68 -3.17 -4.06 -16.45
C TYR A 68 -4.15 -3.55 -17.51
N VAL A 69 -3.86 -3.86 -18.78
CA VAL A 69 -4.72 -3.65 -19.94
C VAL A 69 -5.28 -5.00 -20.35
N VAL A 70 -6.59 -5.20 -20.18
CA VAL A 70 -7.29 -6.35 -20.77
C VAL A 70 -7.40 -6.12 -22.28
N LYS A 71 -6.85 -7.02 -23.10
CA LYS A 71 -7.24 -7.11 -24.52
C LYS A 71 -8.66 -7.64 -24.56
N LYS A 72 -9.63 -6.75 -24.78
CA LYS A 72 -11.06 -7.08 -24.95
C LYS A 72 -11.19 -8.03 -26.15
N GLY A 73 -11.55 -9.30 -25.92
CA GLY A 73 -11.70 -10.25 -27.04
C GLY A 73 -11.79 -11.74 -26.74
N LYS A 74 -12.29 -12.17 -25.57
CA LYS A 74 -12.75 -13.57 -25.40
C LYS A 74 -14.07 -13.60 -24.64
N THR A 75 -15.14 -13.43 -25.40
CA THR A 75 -16.49 -13.88 -25.05
C THR A 75 -16.57 -15.34 -25.50
N PRO A 76 -16.97 -16.32 -24.66
CA PRO A 76 -17.59 -17.54 -25.17
C PRO A 76 -18.98 -17.23 -25.73
#